data_AF-A0ABD6W9K7-F1
#
_entry.id   AF-A0ABD6W9K7-F1
#
_cell.length_a   1.000
_cell.length_b   1.000
_cell.length_c   1.000
_cell.angle_alpha   90.00
_cell.angle_beta   90.00
_cell.angle_gamma   90.00
#
_symmetry.space_group_name_H-M   'P 1'
#
loop_
_entity.id
_entity.type
_entity.pdbx_description
1 polymer ?
#
loop_
_entity_poly.entity_id
_entity_poly.type
_entity_poly.pdbx_seq_one_letter_code
_entity_poly.pdbx_strand_id
1 'polypeptide(L)'
;MSRSRCSLGARGGVCRGQLCPAPSLAHTGGVAIKVTLVDDLDGVLAPDGSTVQFSIDDDVYEIDLSPRNRQKLRAAFRPYVDASRRARYRITDLPAVGPKK
;
A
#
# COMPACT_ATOMS: atom_id res chain seq x y z
N MET A 1 -31.27 -12.79 70.97
CA MET A 1 -31.03 -12.22 69.62
C MET A 1 -30.04 -13.17 68.94
N SER A 2 -30.23 -13.78 67.78
CA SER A 2 -31.27 -13.79 66.78
C SER A 2 -31.21 -15.20 66.16
N ARG A 3 -32.37 -15.86 66.03
CA ARG A 3 -32.50 -17.05 65.19
C ARG A 3 -32.49 -16.56 63.75
N SER A 4 -31.68 -17.16 62.88
CA SER A 4 -31.99 -17.11 61.46
C SER A 4 -31.64 -18.43 60.79
N ARG A 5 -32.69 -19.22 60.59
CA ARG A 5 -32.74 -20.29 59.59
C ARG A 5 -33.10 -19.63 58.26
N CYS A 6 -32.36 -19.96 57.21
CA CYS A 6 -32.77 -19.86 55.80
C CYS A 6 -31.77 -20.69 54.99
N SER A 7 -32.08 -21.38 53.92
CA SER A 7 -33.26 -22.10 53.42
C SER A 7 -32.70 -22.84 52.20
N LEU A 8 -33.18 -24.07 52.00
CA LEU A 8 -32.71 -24.99 50.96
C LEU A 8 -33.07 -24.41 49.58
N GLY A 9 -32.05 -24.02 48.79
CA GLY A 9 -32.20 -23.58 47.40
C GLY A 9 -32.04 -24.76 46.45
N ALA A 10 -33.07 -25.00 45.65
CA ALA A 10 -33.28 -26.19 44.83
C ALA A 10 -32.24 -26.40 43.72
N ARG A 11 -32.04 -27.68 43.42
CA ARG A 11 -31.14 -28.24 42.41
C ARG A 11 -31.46 -27.73 41.01
N GLY A 12 -30.41 -27.38 40.27
CA GLY A 12 -30.46 -27.02 38.86
C GLY A 12 -31.05 -28.12 38.00
N GLY A 13 -32.05 -27.75 37.19
CA GLY A 13 -32.61 -28.57 36.12
C GLY A 13 -31.83 -28.34 34.83
N VAL A 14 -31.22 -29.40 34.30
CA VAL A 14 -30.59 -29.45 32.97
C VAL A 14 -31.70 -29.58 31.92
N CYS A 15 -31.84 -28.60 31.04
CA CYS A 15 -32.62 -28.74 29.81
C CYS A 15 -31.91 -29.73 28.89
N ARG A 16 -32.52 -30.90 28.70
CA ARG A 16 -32.10 -31.93 27.73
C ARG A 16 -32.41 -31.45 26.30
N GLY A 17 -31.49 -31.70 25.37
CA GLY A 17 -31.84 -31.82 23.95
C GLY A 17 -31.09 -30.89 23.02
N GLN A 18 -29.83 -31.23 22.75
CA GLN A 18 -29.11 -31.06 21.47
C GLN A 18 -29.38 -29.77 20.68
N LEU A 19 -28.50 -28.81 20.88
CA LEU A 19 -28.19 -27.76 19.91
C LEU A 19 -27.74 -28.44 18.60
N CYS A 20 -28.39 -28.15 17.47
CA CYS A 20 -27.87 -28.53 16.15
C CYS A 20 -26.65 -27.63 15.82
N PRO A 21 -25.43 -28.15 15.64
CA PRO A 21 -24.41 -27.39 14.94
C PRO A 21 -24.67 -27.56 13.44
N ALA A 22 -25.21 -26.54 12.79
CA ALA A 22 -25.20 -26.50 11.33
C ALA A 22 -23.76 -26.26 10.86
N PRO A 23 -23.13 -27.16 10.08
CA PRO A 23 -21.92 -26.85 9.38
C PRO A 23 -22.30 -26.32 8.00
N SER A 24 -22.04 -25.05 7.74
CA SER A 24 -21.84 -24.58 6.38
C SER A 24 -21.23 -23.20 6.45
N LEU A 25 -19.91 -23.15 6.65
CA LEU A 25 -19.13 -22.02 6.18
C LEU A 25 -19.30 -21.97 4.66
N ALA A 26 -20.25 -21.15 4.20
CA ALA A 26 -20.22 -20.64 2.85
C ALA A 26 -18.93 -19.84 2.71
N HIS A 27 -17.91 -20.46 2.12
CA HIS A 27 -16.79 -19.72 1.57
C HIS A 27 -17.34 -18.99 0.34
N THR A 28 -17.86 -17.79 0.55
CA THR A 28 -17.98 -16.83 -0.55
C THR A 28 -16.56 -16.56 -1.00
N GLY A 29 -16.14 -17.22 -2.08
CA GLY A 29 -14.81 -17.08 -2.65
C GLY A 29 -14.59 -15.65 -3.10
N GLY A 30 -13.98 -14.84 -2.23
CA GLY A 30 -13.47 -13.54 -2.58
C GLY A 30 -12.34 -13.72 -3.59
N VAL A 31 -12.40 -12.96 -4.69
CA VAL A 31 -11.30 -12.93 -5.66
C VAL A 31 -10.11 -12.25 -5.00
N ALA A 32 -9.04 -13.00 -4.72
CA ALA A 32 -7.78 -12.44 -4.26
C ALA A 32 -7.03 -11.85 -5.47
N ILE A 33 -7.09 -10.53 -5.64
CA ILE A 33 -6.32 -9.82 -6.67
C ILE A 33 -4.93 -9.54 -6.10
N LYS A 34 -3.88 -10.07 -6.74
CA LYS A 34 -2.47 -9.79 -6.39
C LYS A 34 -1.89 -8.82 -7.42
N VAL A 35 -1.59 -7.60 -6.99
CA VAL A 35 -0.90 -6.59 -7.81
C VAL A 35 0.61 -6.72 -7.57
N THR A 36 1.39 -6.80 -8.64
CA THR A 36 2.86 -6.86 -8.59
C THR A 36 3.45 -5.90 -9.59
N LEU A 37 4.49 -5.16 -9.18
CA LEU A 37 5.26 -4.31 -10.08
C LEU A 37 6.29 -5.14 -10.85
N VAL A 38 6.47 -4.82 -12.12
CA VAL A 38 7.42 -5.44 -13.05
C VAL A 38 8.42 -4.38 -13.46
N ASP A 39 9.70 -4.72 -13.50
CA ASP A 39 10.78 -3.84 -13.95
C ASP A 39 10.76 -3.73 -15.48
N ASP A 40 10.70 -2.50 -16.01
CA ASP A 40 10.58 -2.25 -17.45
C ASP A 40 11.85 -2.60 -18.25
N LEU A 41 13.02 -2.70 -17.61
CA LEU A 41 14.27 -2.99 -18.32
C LEU A 41 14.52 -4.47 -18.55
N ASP A 42 14.18 -5.31 -17.57
CA ASP A 42 14.44 -6.75 -17.61
C ASP A 42 13.17 -7.61 -17.57
N GLY A 43 12.00 -7.00 -17.37
CA GLY A 43 10.72 -7.69 -17.28
C GLY A 43 10.57 -8.55 -16.02
N VAL A 44 11.46 -8.39 -15.02
CA VAL A 44 11.45 -9.19 -13.80
C VAL A 44 10.51 -8.58 -12.77
N LEU A 45 9.81 -9.44 -12.02
CA LEU A 45 9.00 -9.00 -10.89
C LEU A 45 9.85 -8.28 -9.85
N ALA A 46 9.45 -7.05 -9.51
CA ALA A 46 10.11 -6.21 -8.53
C ALA A 46 9.09 -5.74 -7.48
N PRO A 47 8.78 -6.57 -6.47
CA PRO A 47 7.82 -6.20 -5.42
C PRO A 47 8.20 -4.95 -4.62
N ASP A 48 9.50 -4.64 -4.57
CA ASP A 48 10.11 -3.46 -3.97
C ASP A 48 10.59 -2.43 -5.01
N GLY A 49 10.18 -2.62 -6.26
CA GLY A 49 10.42 -1.66 -7.33
C GLY A 49 9.61 -0.39 -7.13
N SER A 50 9.98 0.64 -7.89
CA SER A 50 9.27 1.91 -7.88
C SER A 50 9.51 2.64 -9.19
N THR A 51 8.55 3.47 -9.55
CA THR A 51 8.66 4.39 -10.67
C THR A 51 9.72 5.45 -10.41
N VAL A 52 10.54 5.73 -11.42
CA VAL A 52 11.55 6.79 -11.41
C VAL A 52 11.27 7.75 -12.54
N GLN A 53 11.11 9.03 -12.20
CA GLN A 53 11.04 10.09 -13.20
C GLN A 53 12.43 10.64 -13.51
N PHE A 54 12.71 10.86 -14.80
CA PHE A 54 13.93 11.52 -15.29
C PHE A 54 13.63 12.29 -16.58
N SER A 55 14.56 13.14 -17.00
CA SER A 55 14.39 13.94 -18.21
C SER A 55 15.67 14.04 -19.04
N ILE A 56 15.50 14.15 -20.35
CA ILE A 56 16.56 14.35 -21.35
C ILE A 56 16.00 15.31 -22.40
N ASP A 57 16.73 16.39 -22.72
CA ASP A 57 16.33 17.37 -23.75
C ASP A 57 14.87 17.89 -23.61
N ASP A 58 14.46 18.21 -22.37
CA ASP A 58 13.12 18.67 -21.97
C ASP A 58 11.99 17.62 -22.05
N ASP A 59 12.24 16.42 -22.57
CA ASP A 59 11.31 15.30 -22.50
C ASP A 59 11.36 14.65 -21.12
N VAL A 60 10.18 14.41 -20.52
CA VAL A 60 10.02 13.77 -19.21
C VAL A 60 9.58 12.33 -19.39
N TYR A 61 10.34 11.41 -18.79
CA TYR A 61 10.10 9.98 -18.85
C TYR A 61 9.88 9.40 -17.46
N GLU A 62 9.15 8.30 -17.41
CA GLU A 62 8.93 7.49 -16.22
C GLU A 62 9.27 6.04 -16.53
N ILE A 63 9.86 5.34 -15.56
CA ILE A 63 10.25 3.94 -15.72
C ILE A 63 10.13 3.20 -14.38
N ASP A 64 9.52 2.02 -14.39
CA ASP A 64 9.41 1.15 -13.23
C ASP A 64 10.67 0.29 -13.09
N LEU A 65 11.37 0.45 -11.96
CA LEU A 65 12.66 -0.20 -11.74
C LEU A 65 12.74 -0.90 -10.39
N SER A 66 13.31 -2.10 -10.40
CA SER A 66 13.86 -2.79 -9.24
C SER A 66 14.92 -1.92 -8.53
N PRO A 67 15.18 -2.13 -7.24
CA PRO A 67 16.17 -1.33 -6.50
C PRO A 67 17.55 -1.36 -7.14
N ARG A 68 17.95 -2.51 -7.69
CA ARG A 68 19.23 -2.69 -8.38
C ARG A 68 19.32 -1.83 -9.64
N ASN A 69 18.31 -1.89 -10.52
CA ASN A 69 18.34 -1.14 -11.77
C ASN A 69 18.18 0.36 -11.53
N ARG A 70 17.41 0.75 -10.51
CA ARG A 70 17.34 2.14 -10.04
C ARG A 70 18.70 2.69 -9.61
N GLN A 71 19.49 1.89 -8.88
CA GLN A 71 20.85 2.26 -8.50
C GLN A 71 21.77 2.41 -9.70
N LYS A 72 21.66 1.52 -10.69
CA LYS A 72 22.42 1.61 -11.95
C LYS A 72 22.09 2.90 -12.70
N LEU A 73 20.81 3.26 -12.81
CA LEU A 73 20.37 4.51 -13.42
C LEU A 73 21.03 5.70 -12.71
N ARG A 74 20.91 5.79 -11.38
CA ARG A 74 21.52 6.89 -10.59
C ARG A 74 23.04 6.94 -10.75
N ALA A 75 23.71 5.80 -10.82
CA ALA A 75 25.15 5.73 -11.04
C ALA A 75 25.55 6.23 -12.44
N ALA A 76 24.78 5.88 -13.48
CA ALA A 76 25.04 6.34 -14.85
C ALA A 76 24.87 7.86 -15.01
N PHE A 77 23.91 8.46 -14.29
CA PHE A 77 23.69 9.91 -14.31
C PHE A 77 24.68 10.70 -13.44
N ARG A 78 25.32 10.06 -12.46
CA ARG A 78 26.19 10.71 -11.48
C ARG A 78 27.26 11.66 -12.09
N PRO A 79 28.08 11.26 -13.08
CA PRO A 79 29.10 12.17 -13.62
C PRO A 79 28.51 13.45 -14.22
N TYR A 80 27.32 13.36 -14.84
CA TYR A 80 26.64 14.52 -15.40
C TYR A 80 26.04 15.41 -14.31
N VAL A 81 25.44 14.80 -13.29
CA VAL A 81 24.87 15.51 -12.14
C VAL A 81 25.96 16.28 -11.40
N ASP A 82 27.10 15.64 -11.14
CA ASP A 82 28.22 16.23 -10.39
C ASP A 82 28.88 17.41 -11.14
N ALA A 83 28.96 17.34 -12.47
CA ALA A 83 29.46 18.43 -13.31
C ALA A 83 28.42 19.52 -13.59
N SER A 84 27.14 19.26 -13.32
CA SER A 84 26.04 20.17 -13.62
C SER A 84 25.80 21.20 -12.51
N ARG A 85 25.12 22.29 -12.88
CA ARG A 85 24.45 23.18 -11.93
C ARG A 85 22.97 22.83 -11.89
N ARG A 86 22.33 22.95 -10.72
CA ARG A 86 20.87 22.83 -10.65
C ARG A 86 20.22 23.92 -11.50
N ALA A 87 19.55 23.51 -12.57
CA ALA A 87 18.62 24.38 -13.28
C ALA A 87 17.47 24.70 -12.33
N ARG A 88 17.20 25.98 -12.13
CA ARG A 88 15.98 26.41 -11.44
C ARG A 88 14.96 26.56 -12.55
N TYR A 89 13.87 25.79 -12.52
CA TYR A 89 12.74 26.07 -13.38
C TYR A 89 12.25 27.48 -12.99
N ARG A 90 12.58 28.48 -13.80
CA ARG A 90 12.09 29.84 -13.59
C ARG A 90 10.61 29.80 -13.95
N ILE A 91 9.76 29.69 -12.93
CA ILE A 91 8.32 30.01 -13.01
C ILE A 91 8.14 31.53 -13.26
N THR A 92 9.21 32.30 -13.47
CA THR A 92 9.16 33.77 -13.58
C THR A 92 8.67 34.26 -14.94
N ASP A 93 8.44 33.38 -15.92
CA ASP A 93 7.86 33.75 -17.22
C ASP A 93 6.41 33.29 -17.40
N LEU A 94 5.78 32.74 -16.35
CA LEU A 94 4.32 32.61 -16.39
C LEU A 94 3.75 34.04 -16.43
N PRO A 95 2.97 34.42 -17.46
CA PRO A 95 2.25 35.67 -17.42
C PRO A 95 1.39 35.64 -16.17
N ALA A 96 1.46 36.67 -15.33
CA ALA A 96 0.58 36.80 -14.18
C ALA A 96 -0.86 36.71 -14.70
N VAL A 97 -1.51 35.56 -14.50
CA VAL A 97 -2.95 35.44 -14.70
C VAL A 97 -3.57 36.36 -13.67
N GLY A 98 -3.92 37.57 -14.11
CA GLY A 98 -4.70 38.50 -13.32
C GLY A 98 -6.03 37.86 -12.96
N PRO A 99 -6.64 38.23 -11.82
CA PRO A 99 -7.90 37.66 -11.39
C PRO A 99 -8.94 37.87 -12.50
N LYS A 100 -9.57 36.79 -12.95
CA LYS A 100 -10.69 36.85 -13.88
C LYS A 100 -11.84 37.53 -13.12
N LYS A 101 -12.24 38.72 -13.58
CA LYS A 101 -13.43 39.44 -13.11
C LYS A 101 -14.69 38.68 -13.48
#